data_AF-A0A6G3XK61-F1
#
_entry.id   AF-A0A6G3XK61-F1
#
_cell.length_a   1.000
_cell.length_b   1.000
_cell.length_c   1.000
_cell.angle_alpha   90.00
_cell.angle_beta   90.00
_cell.angle_gamma   90.00
#
_symmetry.space_group_name_H-M   'P 1'
#
loop_
_entity.id
_entity.type
_entity.pdbx_description
1 polymer ?
#
loop_
_entity_poly.entity_id
_entity_poly.type
_entity_poly.pdbx_seq_one_letter_code
_entity_poly.pdbx_strand_id
1 'polypeptide(L)'
;SVGPPLWVDAGHLAGVAVVAALRAGTAAELVVPAREGAVALPTLGLARLPGTPLLGFQPVHARVREGELRLLPTGRGTGATALNLRPLTAPQSALWWPAHRLPVRPGRPEVTLDDIDPYRDLDRPIPPRRLTPRELATWQRLFTEAVALLGPASGSGPGSPGTGPGTLRPEEIRRIVPWPGRLRHGPVAGLSASTADAFGSMVVAGPPDGAAFAETMVHEFQHSKLGALLHLFALLDDDREEKHYAPWRPDPRHLPGLLHGAYAFVGVAGFWRDRIGDRAADPLDLAPF
;
A
#
# COMPACT_ATOMS: atom_id res chain seq x y z
N SER A 1 20.64 -12.10 -6.05
CA SER A 1 21.46 -10.88 -5.96
C SER A 1 21.48 -10.46 -4.51
N VAL A 2 22.61 -9.91 -4.05
CA VAL A 2 22.73 -9.29 -2.73
C VAL A 2 21.73 -8.12 -2.64
N GLY A 3 21.13 -7.90 -1.47
CA GLY A 3 20.23 -6.77 -1.21
C GLY A 3 20.96 -5.42 -1.32
N PRO A 4 20.25 -4.29 -1.11
CA PRO A 4 20.94 -3.00 -0.99
C PRO A 4 21.95 -3.01 0.17
N PRO A 5 22.98 -2.16 0.13
CA PRO A 5 23.89 -1.99 1.27
C PRO A 5 23.16 -1.51 2.53
N LEU A 6 23.63 -1.88 3.73
CA LEU A 6 23.01 -1.51 5.01
C LEU A 6 22.74 0.00 5.16
N TRP A 7 23.64 0.85 4.67
CA TRP A 7 23.46 2.31 4.75
C TRP A 7 22.26 2.81 3.91
N VAL A 8 21.89 2.09 2.85
CA VAL A 8 20.71 2.39 2.02
C VAL A 8 19.44 1.97 2.75
N ASP A 9 19.46 0.78 3.37
CA ASP A 9 18.32 0.29 4.16
C ASP A 9 18.07 1.18 5.38
N ALA A 10 19.09 1.44 6.19
CA ALA A 10 19.00 2.38 7.31
C ALA A 10 18.65 3.80 6.84
N GLY A 11 19.17 4.22 5.69
CA GLY A 11 18.87 5.49 5.06
C GLY A 11 17.41 5.66 4.64
N HIS A 12 16.64 4.57 4.51
CA HIS A 12 15.19 4.67 4.28
C HIS A 12 14.48 5.33 5.47
N LEU A 13 14.94 5.09 6.70
CA LEU A 13 14.42 5.77 7.90
C LEU A 13 14.66 7.28 7.84
N ALA A 14 15.79 7.72 7.27
CA ALA A 14 16.02 9.14 7.01
C ALA A 14 15.03 9.70 5.98
N GLY A 15 14.66 8.91 4.96
CA GLY A 15 13.58 9.26 4.02
C GLY A 15 12.22 9.42 4.72
N VAL A 16 11.87 8.52 5.64
CA VAL A 16 10.66 8.64 6.48
C VAL A 16 10.71 9.91 7.32
N ALA A 17 11.85 10.21 7.95
CA ALA A 17 12.03 11.42 8.77
C ALA A 17 11.92 12.71 7.94
N VAL A 18 12.47 12.74 6.71
CA VAL A 18 12.30 13.86 5.77
C VAL A 18 10.81 14.08 5.45
N VAL A 19 10.05 13.01 5.20
CA VAL A 19 8.62 13.11 4.92
C VAL A 19 7.84 13.57 6.15
N ALA A 20 8.18 13.08 7.34
CA ALA A 20 7.59 13.54 8.59
C ALA A 20 7.83 15.04 8.81
N ALA A 21 9.06 15.51 8.59
CA ALA A 21 9.42 16.92 8.67
C ALA A 21 8.64 17.78 7.68
N LEU A 22 8.48 17.33 6.42
CA LEU A 22 7.67 18.00 5.40
C LEU A 22 6.21 18.14 5.84
N ARG A 23 5.60 17.05 6.35
CA ARG A 23 4.21 17.04 6.82
C ARG A 23 4.00 17.90 8.06
N ALA A 24 4.97 17.91 8.97
CA ALA A 24 4.93 18.69 10.21
C ALA A 24 5.36 20.17 10.03
N GLY A 25 5.82 20.57 8.85
CA GLY A 25 6.38 21.91 8.62
C GLY A 25 7.66 22.17 9.42
N THR A 26 8.35 21.12 9.87
CA THR A 26 9.56 21.23 10.69
C THR A 26 10.81 21.24 9.81
N ALA A 27 11.81 22.03 10.21
CA ALA A 27 13.10 22.01 9.54
C ALA A 27 13.87 20.72 9.81
N ALA A 28 14.47 20.14 8.78
CA ALA A 28 15.31 18.94 8.92
C ALA A 28 16.47 18.99 7.93
N GLU A 29 17.58 18.36 8.30
CA GLU A 29 18.73 18.15 7.42
C GLU A 29 19.27 16.75 7.64
N LEU A 30 19.15 15.89 6.64
CA LEU A 30 19.39 14.46 6.71
C LEU A 30 20.12 14.00 5.45
N VAL A 31 20.85 12.88 5.54
CA VAL A 31 21.39 12.21 4.35
C VAL A 31 20.46 11.06 3.99
N VAL A 32 19.99 11.03 2.75
CA VAL A 32 19.09 10.00 2.23
C VAL A 32 19.73 9.27 1.05
N PRO A 33 19.39 7.99 0.82
CA PRO A 33 19.89 7.26 -0.32
C PRO A 33 19.13 7.66 -1.59
N ALA A 34 19.86 7.98 -2.64
CA ALA A 34 19.35 7.91 -4.00
C ALA A 34 19.69 6.55 -4.61
N ARG A 35 18.70 5.91 -5.24
CA ARG A 35 18.82 4.68 -6.03
C ARG A 35 18.64 5.05 -7.50
N GLU A 36 19.61 4.75 -8.34
CA GLU A 36 19.60 5.07 -9.78
C GLU A 36 19.27 6.55 -10.05
N GLY A 37 19.85 7.45 -9.24
CA GLY A 37 19.62 8.89 -9.34
C GLY A 37 18.25 9.37 -8.83
N ALA A 38 17.50 8.52 -8.13
CA ALA A 38 16.18 8.86 -7.59
C ALA A 38 16.12 8.70 -6.07
N VAL A 39 15.56 9.69 -5.39
CA VAL A 39 15.29 9.69 -3.94
C VAL A 39 13.82 9.35 -3.73
N ALA A 40 13.56 8.21 -3.07
CA ALA A 40 12.22 7.86 -2.63
C ALA A 40 11.85 8.70 -1.40
N LEU A 41 10.68 9.33 -1.46
CA LEU A 41 10.03 10.00 -0.34
C LEU A 41 8.83 9.14 0.05
N PRO A 42 8.99 8.24 1.04
CA PRO A 42 7.97 7.26 1.39
C PRO A 42 6.63 7.96 1.58
N THR A 43 5.57 7.42 0.98
CA THR A 43 4.21 8.00 1.01
C THR A 43 3.94 9.27 0.20
N LEU A 44 4.96 9.96 -0.32
CA LEU A 44 4.76 11.18 -1.12
C LEU A 44 5.07 10.97 -2.59
N GLY A 45 6.17 10.27 -2.90
CA GLY A 45 6.57 10.03 -4.28
C GLY A 45 8.05 9.78 -4.47
N LEU A 46 8.53 10.02 -5.69
CA LEU A 46 9.92 9.78 -6.10
C LEU A 46 10.47 11.04 -6.78
N ALA A 47 11.56 11.58 -6.23
CA ALA A 47 12.29 12.71 -6.80
C ALA A 47 13.47 12.19 -7.63
N ARG A 48 13.57 12.61 -8.89
CA ARG A 48 14.66 12.24 -9.80
C ARG A 48 15.64 13.40 -9.89
N LEU A 49 16.90 13.16 -9.55
CA LEU A 49 17.94 14.17 -9.61
C LEU A 49 18.20 14.56 -11.08
N PRO A 50 18.23 15.86 -11.41
CA PRO A 50 18.60 16.32 -12.75
C PRO A 50 20.08 16.00 -13.06
N GLY A 51 20.42 16.00 -14.36
CA GLY A 51 21.77 15.70 -14.84
C GLY A 51 21.95 14.23 -15.21
N THR A 52 23.17 13.71 -15.02
CA THR A 52 23.56 12.33 -15.37
C THR A 52 24.03 11.59 -14.11
N PRO A 53 23.11 11.29 -13.17
CA PRO A 53 23.44 10.63 -11.92
C PRO A 53 24.13 9.27 -12.15
N LEU A 54 25.06 8.93 -11.26
CA LEU A 54 25.66 7.59 -11.23
C LEU A 54 24.59 6.50 -11.05
N LEU A 55 24.81 5.37 -11.72
CA LEU A 55 24.04 4.15 -11.49
C LEU A 55 24.35 3.57 -10.11
N GLY A 56 23.39 2.86 -9.53
CA GLY A 56 23.49 2.29 -8.20
C GLY A 56 23.04 3.25 -7.10
N PHE A 57 23.80 3.32 -5.99
CA PHE A 57 23.41 4.05 -4.79
C PHE A 57 24.35 5.23 -4.52
N GLN A 58 23.79 6.38 -4.18
CA GLN A 58 24.55 7.57 -3.79
C GLN A 58 23.89 8.30 -2.61
N PRO A 59 24.66 8.88 -1.68
CA PRO A 59 24.10 9.73 -0.65
C PRO A 59 23.64 11.08 -1.24
N VAL A 60 22.60 11.64 -0.65
CA VAL A 60 22.05 12.95 -1.01
C VAL A 60 21.70 13.68 0.28
N HIS A 61 22.20 14.91 0.47
CA HIS A 61 21.72 15.75 1.56
C HIS A 61 20.33 16.27 1.21
N ALA A 62 19.35 15.88 2.03
CA ALA A 62 17.99 16.37 2.01
C ALA A 62 17.83 17.46 3.08
N ARG A 63 17.46 18.67 2.64
CA ARG A 63 17.19 19.80 3.51
C ARG A 63 15.75 20.23 3.37
N VAL A 64 15.01 20.21 4.48
CA VAL A 64 13.62 20.65 4.57
C VAL A 64 13.58 22.01 5.26
N ARG A 65 12.96 23.00 4.62
CA ARG A 65 12.66 24.33 5.18
C ARG A 65 11.36 24.85 4.60
N GLU A 66 10.43 25.29 5.46
CA GLU A 66 9.17 25.95 5.03
C GLU A 66 8.38 25.14 3.97
N GLY A 67 8.34 23.81 4.12
CA GLY A 67 7.67 22.89 3.18
C GLY A 67 8.39 22.66 1.84
N GLU A 68 9.56 23.26 1.65
CA GLU A 68 10.44 23.03 0.50
C GLU A 68 11.50 21.98 0.87
N LEU A 69 11.73 21.05 -0.06
CA LEU A 69 12.78 20.06 0.00
C LEU A 69 13.86 20.42 -1.03
N ARG A 70 15.08 20.57 -0.55
CA ARG A 70 16.29 20.69 -1.36
C ARG A 70 17.12 19.42 -1.26
N LEU A 71 17.36 18.77 -2.39
CA LEU A 71 18.19 17.59 -2.54
C LEU A 71 19.54 18.00 -3.15
N LEU A 72 20.63 17.71 -2.44
CA LEU A 72 22.00 18.04 -2.81
C LEU A 72 22.81 16.75 -2.95
N PRO A 73 23.18 16.33 -4.17
CA PRO A 73 24.06 15.18 -4.37
C PRO A 73 25.39 15.36 -3.63
N THR A 74 25.85 14.34 -2.89
CA THR A 74 27.15 14.38 -2.23
C THR A 74 28.26 13.93 -3.17
N GLY A 75 29.35 14.69 -3.25
CA GLY A 75 30.57 14.30 -3.97
C GLY A 75 30.75 15.02 -5.31
N ARG A 76 32.01 15.26 -5.68
CA ARG A 76 32.37 15.80 -7.00
C ARG A 76 32.26 14.69 -8.05
N GLY A 77 31.75 15.01 -9.24
CA GLY A 77 31.70 14.07 -10.37
C GLY A 77 30.51 13.11 -10.39
N THR A 78 29.46 13.33 -9.60
CA THR A 78 28.24 12.49 -9.63
C THR A 78 27.36 12.72 -10.87
N GLY A 79 27.64 13.79 -11.65
CA GLY A 79 26.84 14.20 -12.81
C GLY A 79 25.44 14.73 -12.46
N ALA A 80 25.00 14.57 -11.22
CA ALA A 80 23.71 15.02 -10.70
C ALA A 80 23.81 16.46 -10.18
N THR A 81 22.72 17.23 -10.36
CA THR A 81 22.61 18.58 -9.81
C THR A 81 21.56 18.67 -8.72
N ALA A 82 21.56 19.79 -7.99
CA ALA A 82 20.60 20.05 -6.93
C ALA A 82 19.16 20.11 -7.46
N LEU A 83 18.21 19.58 -6.69
CA LEU A 83 16.78 19.67 -6.97
C LEU A 83 16.07 20.36 -5.82
N ASN A 84 15.28 21.39 -6.12
CA ASN A 84 14.33 22.00 -5.19
C ASN A 84 12.91 21.64 -5.62
N LEU A 85 12.08 21.22 -4.67
CA LEU A 85 10.68 20.89 -4.92
C LEU A 85 9.85 21.07 -3.65
N ARG A 86 8.54 21.22 -3.79
CA ARG A 86 7.56 21.19 -2.70
C ARG A 86 6.74 19.91 -2.81
N PRO A 87 7.17 18.77 -2.24
CA PRO A 87 6.61 17.45 -2.53
C PRO A 87 5.12 17.31 -2.24
N LEU A 88 4.58 18.11 -1.30
CA LEU A 88 3.17 18.07 -0.90
C LEU A 88 2.23 18.72 -1.92
N THR A 89 2.73 19.60 -2.78
CA THR A 89 1.91 20.39 -3.72
C THR A 89 2.40 20.36 -5.16
N ALA A 90 3.63 19.92 -5.40
CA ALA A 90 4.22 19.91 -6.73
C ALA A 90 3.49 18.93 -7.66
N PRO A 91 3.10 19.37 -8.88
CA PRO A 91 2.51 18.49 -9.87
C PRO A 91 3.54 17.49 -10.40
N GLN A 92 3.07 16.42 -11.04
CA GLN A 92 3.93 15.46 -11.72
C GLN A 92 4.80 16.15 -12.79
N SER A 93 6.07 15.75 -12.87
CA SER A 93 7.01 16.19 -13.89
C SER A 93 8.04 15.10 -14.21
N ALA A 94 8.99 15.40 -15.10
CA ALA A 94 10.11 14.50 -15.38
C ALA A 94 11.03 14.26 -14.15
N LEU A 95 11.03 15.19 -13.19
CA LEU A 95 11.89 15.18 -12.00
C LEU A 95 11.12 14.82 -10.73
N TRP A 96 9.78 14.75 -10.77
CA TRP A 96 8.96 14.44 -9.62
C TRP A 96 7.78 13.55 -10.01
N TRP A 97 7.74 12.36 -9.44
CA TRP A 97 6.61 11.42 -9.56
C TRP A 97 5.87 11.38 -8.22
N PRO A 98 4.80 12.17 -8.03
CA PRO A 98 3.98 12.05 -6.83
C PRO A 98 3.30 10.67 -6.82
N ALA A 99 3.04 10.12 -5.64
CA ALA A 99 2.20 8.94 -5.51
C ALA A 99 0.82 9.20 -6.13
N HIS A 100 0.24 8.18 -6.77
CA HIS A 100 -1.07 8.33 -7.40
C HIS A 100 -2.17 8.46 -6.35
N ARG A 101 -3.26 9.11 -6.73
CA ARG A 101 -4.42 9.35 -5.88
C ARG A 101 -5.66 8.76 -6.53
N LEU A 102 -6.39 7.95 -5.77
CA LEU A 102 -7.61 7.29 -6.19
C LEU A 102 -8.78 7.94 -5.42
N PRO A 103 -9.66 8.68 -6.11
CA PRO A 103 -10.78 9.34 -5.46
C PRO A 103 -11.82 8.30 -5.04
N VAL A 104 -12.22 8.34 -3.77
CA VAL A 104 -13.33 7.52 -3.26
C VAL A 104 -14.66 8.12 -3.72
N ARG A 105 -14.88 9.41 -3.42
CA ARG A 105 -16.01 10.23 -3.85
C ARG A 105 -15.56 11.70 -3.96
N PRO A 106 -16.23 12.55 -4.75
CA PRO A 106 -15.92 13.98 -4.79
C PRO A 106 -15.91 14.61 -3.39
N GLY A 107 -14.86 15.37 -3.08
CA GLY A 107 -14.71 16.07 -1.79
C GLY A 107 -14.38 15.18 -0.58
N ARG A 108 -14.08 13.89 -0.78
CA ARG A 108 -13.66 12.97 0.29
C ARG A 108 -12.14 12.71 0.23
N PRO A 109 -11.55 12.19 1.33
CA PRO A 109 -10.16 11.72 1.30
C PRO A 109 -9.94 10.71 0.17
N GLU A 110 -8.77 10.80 -0.45
CA GLU A 110 -8.37 9.90 -1.53
C GLU A 110 -7.47 8.80 -0.98
N VAL A 111 -7.55 7.63 -1.60
CA VAL A 111 -6.63 6.52 -1.31
C VAL A 111 -5.35 6.71 -2.13
N THR A 112 -4.19 6.46 -1.54
CA THR A 112 -2.92 6.52 -2.27
C THR A 112 -2.71 5.21 -3.04
N LEU A 113 -2.33 5.30 -4.32
CA LEU A 113 -1.82 4.17 -5.09
C LEU A 113 -0.30 4.34 -5.25
N ASP A 114 0.46 3.48 -4.58
CA ASP A 114 1.93 3.61 -4.49
C ASP A 114 2.64 2.52 -5.29
N ASP A 115 3.12 2.91 -6.46
CA ASP A 115 3.79 2.05 -7.43
C ASP A 115 5.32 2.23 -7.46
N ILE A 116 5.85 3.15 -6.64
CA ILE A 116 7.21 3.66 -6.78
C ILE A 116 8.08 3.49 -5.54
N ASP A 117 7.51 3.24 -4.35
CA ASP A 117 8.32 3.00 -3.15
C ASP A 117 9.20 1.73 -3.30
N PRO A 118 10.53 1.80 -3.13
CA PRO A 118 11.38 0.62 -3.25
C PRO A 118 11.03 -0.53 -2.28
N TYR A 119 10.47 -0.25 -1.11
CA TYR A 119 10.18 -1.22 -0.05
C TYR A 119 8.73 -1.73 -0.11
N ARG A 120 8.27 -2.01 -1.33
CA ARG A 120 6.85 -2.35 -1.63
C ARG A 120 6.60 -3.81 -2.02
N ASP A 121 7.65 -4.62 -2.07
CA ASP A 121 7.56 -6.06 -2.33
C ASP A 121 7.63 -6.85 -1.02
N LEU A 122 7.12 -8.08 -1.03
CA LEU A 122 7.02 -8.92 0.18
C LEU A 122 8.32 -9.64 0.54
N ASP A 123 9.29 -9.70 -0.38
CA ASP A 123 10.58 -10.36 -0.19
C ASP A 123 11.69 -9.35 0.08
N ARG A 124 11.90 -8.41 -0.85
CA ARG A 124 13.06 -7.52 -0.80
C ARG A 124 12.83 -6.21 -1.54
N PRO A 125 13.61 -5.15 -1.26
CA PRO A 125 13.46 -3.90 -1.98
C PRO A 125 13.67 -4.07 -3.49
N ILE A 126 12.77 -3.47 -4.27
CA ILE A 126 12.77 -3.49 -5.73
C ILE A 126 13.00 -2.10 -6.30
N PRO A 127 13.51 -1.96 -7.53
CA PRO A 127 13.59 -0.66 -8.18
C PRO A 127 12.19 0.02 -8.29
N PRO A 128 12.13 1.35 -8.15
CA PRO A 128 10.93 2.12 -8.51
C PRO A 128 10.51 1.84 -9.95
N ARG A 129 9.21 1.63 -10.20
CA ARG A 129 8.66 1.46 -11.53
C ARG A 129 7.31 2.13 -11.60
N ARG A 130 7.23 3.26 -12.30
CA ARG A 130 5.96 3.92 -12.56
C ARG A 130 5.05 3.01 -13.39
N LEU A 131 3.78 2.93 -13.02
CA LEU A 131 2.74 2.33 -13.84
C LEU A 131 2.65 3.09 -15.16
N THR A 132 2.47 2.34 -16.24
CA THR A 132 2.10 2.92 -17.53
C THR A 132 0.70 3.56 -17.43
N PRO A 133 0.36 4.51 -18.32
CA PRO A 133 -0.98 5.10 -18.35
C PRO A 133 -2.11 4.06 -18.43
N ARG A 134 -1.88 2.95 -19.15
CA ARG A 134 -2.84 1.85 -19.28
C ARG A 134 -3.01 1.04 -17.99
N GLU A 135 -1.92 0.73 -17.30
CA GLU A 135 -1.97 0.05 -16.00
C GLU A 135 -2.67 0.94 -14.96
N LEU A 136 -2.32 2.22 -14.90
CA LEU A 136 -2.96 3.19 -14.00
C LEU A 136 -4.47 3.31 -14.25
N ALA A 137 -4.86 3.46 -15.52
CA ALA A 137 -6.28 3.52 -15.89
C ALA A 137 -7.04 2.24 -15.49
N THR A 138 -6.38 1.09 -15.49
CA THR A 138 -6.98 -0.17 -15.06
C THR A 138 -7.19 -0.19 -13.55
N TRP A 139 -6.18 0.21 -12.76
CA TRP A 139 -6.34 0.37 -11.31
C TRP A 139 -7.43 1.37 -10.93
N GLN A 140 -7.54 2.49 -11.66
CA GLN A 140 -8.58 3.49 -11.44
C GLN A 140 -9.99 2.94 -11.70
N ARG A 141 -10.18 2.18 -12.79
CA ARG A 141 -11.47 1.53 -13.09
C ARG A 141 -11.83 0.50 -12.02
N LEU A 142 -10.93 -0.43 -11.72
CA LEU A 142 -11.14 -1.47 -10.71
C LEU A 142 -11.46 -0.87 -9.33
N PHE A 143 -10.74 0.19 -8.94
CA PHE A 143 -11.00 0.89 -7.68
C PHE A 143 -12.38 1.55 -7.68
N THR A 144 -12.79 2.17 -8.79
CA THR A 144 -14.11 2.79 -8.90
C THR A 144 -15.23 1.76 -8.79
N GLU A 145 -15.09 0.63 -9.47
CA GLU A 145 -16.02 -0.50 -9.40
C GLU A 145 -16.08 -1.06 -7.97
N ALA A 146 -14.93 -1.29 -7.33
CA ALA A 146 -14.86 -1.78 -5.96
C ALA A 146 -15.51 -0.83 -4.94
N VAL A 147 -15.23 0.48 -5.05
CA VAL A 147 -15.84 1.50 -4.18
C VAL A 147 -17.35 1.62 -4.38
N ALA A 148 -17.83 1.44 -5.62
CA ALA A 148 -19.25 1.38 -5.90
C ALA A 148 -19.89 0.17 -5.21
N LEU A 149 -19.23 -0.98 -5.23
CA LEU A 149 -19.67 -2.16 -4.48
C LEU A 149 -19.63 -1.91 -2.98
N LEU A 150 -18.62 -1.27 -2.41
CA LEU A 150 -18.54 -1.00 -0.96
C LEU A 150 -19.48 0.12 -0.46
N GLY A 151 -20.24 0.74 -1.36
CA GLY A 151 -21.13 1.85 -1.04
C GLY A 151 -22.37 1.45 -0.20
N PRO A 152 -23.04 2.43 0.44
CA PRO A 152 -24.27 2.18 1.19
C PRO A 152 -25.45 1.71 0.32
N ALA A 153 -25.41 2.02 -0.98
CA ALA A 153 -26.48 1.70 -1.94
C ALA A 153 -26.40 0.26 -2.49
N SER A 154 -25.34 -0.48 -2.14
CA SER A 154 -24.99 -1.77 -2.75
C SER A 154 -25.40 -2.96 -1.87
N GLY A 155 -25.97 -2.71 -0.69
CA GLY A 155 -26.58 -3.73 0.17
C GLY A 155 -28.10 -3.63 0.08
N SER A 156 -28.72 -4.53 -0.68
CA SER A 156 -30.18 -4.61 -0.84
C SER A 156 -30.82 -5.73 0.01
N GLY A 157 -30.01 -6.44 0.81
CA GLY A 157 -30.48 -7.53 1.66
C GLY A 157 -31.36 -7.06 2.83
N PRO A 158 -32.21 -7.95 3.39
CA PRO A 158 -33.02 -7.67 4.57
C PRO A 158 -32.13 -7.68 5.83
N GLY A 159 -31.34 -6.63 6.01
CA GLY A 159 -30.42 -6.45 7.12
C GLY A 159 -29.85 -5.03 7.05
N SER A 160 -29.96 -4.29 8.14
CA SER A 160 -29.69 -2.84 8.19
C SER A 160 -28.37 -2.45 7.48
N PRO A 161 -28.35 -1.42 6.60
CA PRO A 161 -27.14 -1.02 5.91
C PRO A 161 -26.11 -0.48 6.91
N GLY A 162 -24.91 -1.10 6.92
CA GLY A 162 -23.68 -0.40 7.29
C GLY A 162 -23.02 -0.68 8.64
N THR A 163 -23.30 -1.80 9.32
CA THR A 163 -22.55 -2.18 10.55
C THR A 163 -22.08 -3.65 10.60
N GLY A 164 -22.37 -4.44 9.57
CA GLY A 164 -21.97 -5.84 9.51
C GLY A 164 -20.46 -6.03 9.36
N PRO A 165 -19.93 -7.24 9.64
CA PRO A 165 -18.51 -7.51 9.57
C PRO A 165 -17.89 -7.27 8.18
N GLY A 166 -18.68 -7.34 7.11
CA GLY A 166 -18.24 -7.04 5.74
C GLY A 166 -18.23 -5.57 5.35
N THR A 167 -18.64 -4.68 6.25
CA THR A 167 -18.67 -3.24 5.96
C THR A 167 -17.25 -2.67 6.04
N LEU A 168 -16.84 -2.01 4.96
CA LEU A 168 -15.62 -1.22 4.86
C LEU A 168 -15.96 0.16 4.31
N ARG A 169 -15.47 1.20 4.96
CA ARG A 169 -15.48 2.56 4.43
C ARG A 169 -14.21 2.75 3.60
N PRO A 170 -14.28 2.91 2.27
CA PRO A 170 -13.06 3.00 1.46
C PRO A 170 -12.15 4.17 1.85
N GLU A 171 -12.70 5.24 2.44
CA GLU A 171 -11.93 6.34 3.03
C GLU A 171 -11.00 5.96 4.20
N GLU A 172 -11.20 4.78 4.80
CA GLU A 172 -10.32 4.25 5.85
C GLU A 172 -9.06 3.58 5.28
N ILE A 173 -9.09 3.20 4.00
CA ILE A 173 -7.90 2.70 3.30
C ILE A 173 -6.95 3.85 3.07
N ARG A 174 -5.70 3.68 3.51
CA ARG A 174 -4.65 4.69 3.36
C ARG A 174 -3.90 4.50 2.06
N ARG A 175 -3.60 3.24 1.70
CA ARG A 175 -2.76 2.92 0.56
C ARG A 175 -3.07 1.58 -0.06
N ILE A 176 -3.05 1.55 -1.38
CA ILE A 176 -2.98 0.36 -2.21
C ILE A 176 -1.60 0.33 -2.86
N VAL A 177 -0.90 -0.79 -2.77
CA VAL A 177 0.40 -1.03 -3.37
C VAL A 177 0.24 -2.11 -4.44
N PRO A 178 0.36 -1.76 -5.74
CA PRO A 178 0.35 -2.75 -6.81
C PRO A 178 1.53 -3.70 -6.66
N TRP A 179 1.24 -4.97 -6.44
CA TRP A 179 2.28 -5.98 -6.36
C TRP A 179 2.85 -6.26 -7.77
N PRO A 180 4.17 -6.21 -7.97
CA PRO A 180 4.79 -6.32 -9.30
C PRO A 180 4.85 -7.73 -9.89
N GLY A 181 4.25 -8.74 -9.23
CA GLY A 181 4.00 -10.06 -9.83
C GLY A 181 5.23 -10.98 -9.95
N ARG A 182 6.05 -11.10 -8.90
CA ARG A 182 7.18 -12.05 -8.88
C ARG A 182 7.11 -13.00 -7.69
N LEU A 183 6.35 -14.08 -7.80
CA LEU A 183 6.62 -15.30 -7.02
C LEU A 183 7.46 -16.25 -7.87
N ARG A 184 8.54 -16.81 -7.29
CA ARG A 184 9.31 -17.87 -7.96
C ARG A 184 8.50 -19.16 -8.09
N HIS A 185 7.57 -19.42 -7.16
CA HIS A 185 6.69 -20.58 -7.13
C HIS A 185 5.36 -20.21 -6.45
N GLY A 186 4.23 -20.26 -7.17
CA GLY A 186 2.88 -20.05 -6.62
C GLY A 186 1.94 -19.28 -7.56
N PRO A 187 0.61 -19.46 -7.42
CA PRO A 187 -0.36 -18.66 -8.18
C PRO A 187 -0.25 -17.17 -7.79
N VAL A 188 -0.30 -16.30 -8.81
CA VAL A 188 -0.24 -14.83 -8.66
C VAL A 188 -1.63 -14.24 -8.40
N ALA A 189 -2.68 -14.96 -8.80
CA ALA A 189 -4.07 -14.52 -8.67
C ALA A 189 -4.51 -14.55 -7.19
N GLY A 190 -5.09 -13.45 -6.73
CA GLY A 190 -5.58 -13.32 -5.35
C GLY A 190 -4.49 -13.13 -4.30
N LEU A 191 -3.24 -12.86 -4.69
CA LEU A 191 -2.23 -12.50 -3.69
C LEU A 191 -2.48 -11.09 -3.17
N SER A 192 -2.68 -10.99 -1.87
CA SER A 192 -2.70 -9.75 -1.13
C SER A 192 -2.00 -9.93 0.21
N ALA A 193 -1.56 -8.82 0.78
CA ALA A 193 -0.96 -8.82 2.11
C ALA A 193 -1.07 -7.43 2.76
N SER A 194 -1.17 -7.45 4.07
CA SER A 194 -1.06 -6.28 4.94
C SER A 194 0.03 -6.50 5.97
N THR A 195 0.51 -5.41 6.57
CA THR A 195 1.44 -5.45 7.70
C THR A 195 0.88 -4.66 8.88
N ALA A 196 1.14 -5.12 10.09
CA ALA A 196 0.74 -4.43 11.32
C ALA A 196 1.36 -3.02 11.42
N ASP A 197 2.54 -2.81 10.83
CA ASP A 197 3.27 -1.54 10.88
C ASP A 197 2.76 -0.49 9.87
N ALA A 198 1.81 -0.85 9.00
CA ALA A 198 1.26 0.03 7.97
C ALA A 198 -0.27 -0.07 7.91
N PHE A 199 -0.93 0.38 8.99
CA PHE A 199 -2.38 0.33 9.12
C PHE A 199 -3.12 0.90 7.89
N GLY A 200 -4.03 0.10 7.33
CA GLY A 200 -4.83 0.50 6.16
C GLY A 200 -4.03 0.57 4.86
N SER A 201 -2.80 0.02 4.84
CA SER A 201 -2.03 -0.22 3.62
C SER A 201 -2.11 -1.69 3.24
N MET A 202 -2.30 -1.96 1.95
CA MET A 202 -2.40 -3.32 1.42
C MET A 202 -1.59 -3.45 0.13
N VAL A 203 -0.82 -4.53 0.03
CA VAL A 203 -0.20 -5.00 -1.20
C VAL A 203 -1.22 -5.87 -1.93
N VAL A 204 -1.45 -5.61 -3.21
CA VAL A 204 -2.50 -6.27 -3.98
C VAL A 204 -1.97 -6.65 -5.36
N ALA A 205 -2.01 -7.94 -5.67
CA ALA A 205 -1.86 -8.44 -7.04
C ALA A 205 -2.98 -7.88 -7.91
N GLY A 206 -2.72 -7.64 -9.20
CA GLY A 206 -3.74 -7.12 -10.12
C GLY A 206 -5.03 -7.95 -10.07
N PRO A 207 -6.14 -7.42 -9.51
CA PRO A 207 -7.37 -8.19 -9.37
C PRO A 207 -8.06 -8.32 -10.74
N PRO A 208 -8.81 -9.42 -10.98
CA PRO A 208 -9.45 -9.67 -12.27
C PRO A 208 -10.60 -8.70 -12.56
N ASP A 209 -11.30 -8.23 -11.53
CA ASP A 209 -12.46 -7.32 -11.60
C ASP A 209 -12.64 -6.52 -10.31
N GLY A 210 -13.60 -5.59 -10.29
CA GLY A 210 -13.91 -4.76 -9.12
C GLY A 210 -14.46 -5.52 -7.92
N ALA A 211 -15.15 -6.66 -8.12
CA ALA A 211 -15.70 -7.46 -7.02
C ALA A 211 -14.60 -8.18 -6.25
N ALA A 212 -13.68 -8.84 -6.96
CA ALA A 212 -12.47 -9.42 -6.38
C ALA A 212 -11.62 -8.37 -5.68
N PHE A 213 -11.56 -7.14 -6.22
CA PHE A 213 -10.84 -6.06 -5.56
C PHE A 213 -11.53 -5.57 -4.28
N ALA A 214 -12.86 -5.43 -4.29
CA ALA A 214 -13.64 -5.08 -3.10
C ALA A 214 -13.49 -6.12 -1.98
N GLU A 215 -13.58 -7.42 -2.32
CA GLU A 215 -13.33 -8.52 -1.40
C GLU A 215 -11.92 -8.42 -0.79
N THR A 216 -10.91 -8.23 -1.64
CA THR A 216 -9.52 -8.07 -1.21
C THR A 216 -9.37 -6.89 -0.24
N MET A 217 -9.98 -5.75 -0.55
CA MET A 217 -9.94 -4.57 0.33
C MET A 217 -10.58 -4.87 1.70
N VAL A 218 -11.72 -5.58 1.73
CA VAL A 218 -12.36 -6.00 2.98
C VAL A 218 -11.45 -6.95 3.75
N HIS A 219 -10.93 -7.98 3.10
CA HIS A 219 -10.04 -8.99 3.70
C HIS A 219 -8.82 -8.34 4.36
N GLU A 220 -8.09 -7.54 3.60
CA GLU A 220 -6.85 -6.92 4.07
C GLU A 220 -7.10 -5.84 5.14
N PHE A 221 -8.23 -5.14 5.05
CA PHE A 221 -8.58 -4.19 6.10
C PHE A 221 -8.96 -4.87 7.42
N GLN A 222 -9.56 -6.07 7.39
CA GLN A 222 -9.77 -6.85 8.61
C GLN A 222 -8.44 -7.24 9.26
N HIS A 223 -7.43 -7.65 8.47
CA HIS A 223 -6.09 -7.86 8.99
C HIS A 223 -5.50 -6.60 9.62
N SER A 224 -5.68 -5.43 8.98
CA SER A 224 -5.25 -4.14 9.54
C SER A 224 -5.93 -3.82 10.88
N LYS A 225 -7.26 -4.00 10.97
CA LYS A 225 -8.03 -3.78 12.21
C LYS A 225 -7.54 -4.65 13.35
N LEU A 226 -7.43 -5.97 13.11
CA LEU A 226 -6.96 -6.90 14.13
C LEU A 226 -5.51 -6.62 14.52
N GLY A 227 -4.63 -6.35 13.55
CA GLY A 227 -3.24 -5.99 13.81
C GLY A 227 -3.10 -4.78 14.72
N ALA A 228 -3.91 -3.73 14.51
CA ALA A 228 -3.95 -2.57 15.39
C ALA A 228 -4.45 -2.92 16.80
N LEU A 229 -5.48 -3.76 16.92
CA LEU A 229 -5.97 -4.20 18.23
C LEU A 229 -4.92 -5.00 18.99
N LEU A 230 -4.25 -5.94 18.33
CA LEU A 230 -3.19 -6.76 18.94
C LEU A 230 -1.94 -5.94 19.29
N HIS A 231 -1.67 -4.85 18.55
CA HIS A 231 -0.59 -3.93 18.88
C HIS A 231 -0.90 -3.11 20.16
N LEU A 232 -2.16 -2.72 20.36
CA LEU A 232 -2.58 -1.93 21.51
C LEU A 232 -2.89 -2.79 22.74
N PHE A 233 -3.34 -4.02 22.54
CA PHE A 233 -3.78 -4.93 23.59
C PHE A 233 -3.18 -6.32 23.39
N ALA A 234 -2.53 -6.86 24.42
CA ALA A 234 -2.04 -8.23 24.45
C ALA A 234 -3.22 -9.22 24.63
N LEU A 235 -4.02 -9.39 23.58
CA LEU A 235 -5.19 -10.29 23.58
C LEU A 235 -4.81 -11.77 23.43
N LEU A 236 -3.57 -12.03 22.99
CA LEU A 236 -3.03 -13.36 22.77
C LEU A 236 -1.74 -13.52 23.56
N ASP A 237 -1.60 -14.67 24.22
CA ASP A 237 -0.34 -15.19 24.73
C ASP A 237 -0.01 -16.42 23.88
N ASP A 238 0.98 -16.29 23.00
CA ASP A 238 1.37 -17.32 22.03
C ASP A 238 2.89 -17.35 21.88
N ASP A 239 3.48 -18.49 22.25
CA ASP A 239 4.90 -18.80 22.05
C ASP A 239 5.20 -19.31 20.63
N ARG A 240 4.16 -19.48 19.80
CA ARG A 240 4.20 -20.03 18.45
C ARG A 240 4.71 -21.48 18.41
N GLU A 241 4.59 -22.24 19.48
CA GLU A 241 4.88 -23.67 19.46
C GLU A 241 3.68 -24.46 18.94
N GLU A 242 2.48 -24.12 19.42
CA GLU A 242 1.25 -24.79 19.03
C GLU A 242 0.82 -24.46 17.60
N LYS A 243 0.30 -25.47 16.91
CA LYS A 243 -0.22 -25.37 15.54
C LYS A 243 -1.63 -25.94 15.48
N HIS A 244 -2.55 -25.15 14.97
CA HIS A 244 -3.95 -25.50 14.83
C HIS A 244 -4.31 -25.72 13.36
N TYR A 245 -5.30 -26.57 13.12
CA TYR A 245 -5.90 -26.72 11.81
C TYR A 245 -6.60 -25.42 11.37
N ALA A 246 -6.44 -25.04 10.10
CA ALA A 246 -7.09 -23.88 9.50
C ALA A 246 -8.03 -24.35 8.36
N PRO A 247 -9.36 -24.19 8.47
CA PRO A 247 -10.33 -24.71 7.49
C PRO A 247 -10.16 -24.22 6.05
N TRP A 248 -9.48 -23.08 5.85
CA TRP A 248 -9.33 -22.39 4.57
C TRP A 248 -7.96 -22.60 3.90
N ARG A 249 -7.06 -23.42 4.47
CA ARG A 249 -5.76 -23.73 3.87
C ARG A 249 -5.22 -25.10 4.33
N PRO A 250 -4.31 -25.75 3.57
CA PRO A 250 -3.84 -27.09 3.90
C PRO A 250 -2.81 -27.14 5.05
N ASP A 251 -2.03 -26.08 5.26
CA ASP A 251 -0.99 -26.04 6.29
C ASP A 251 -1.50 -25.45 7.62
N PRO A 252 -1.13 -26.03 8.78
CA PRO A 252 -1.60 -25.58 10.07
C PRO A 252 -0.97 -24.24 10.47
N ARG A 253 -1.65 -23.50 11.35
CA ARG A 253 -1.32 -22.13 11.73
C ARG A 253 -1.07 -22.02 13.24
N HIS A 254 -0.14 -21.16 13.63
CA HIS A 254 -0.08 -20.64 15.00
C HIS A 254 -1.33 -19.81 15.31
N LEU A 255 -1.67 -19.69 16.59
CA LEU A 255 -2.90 -19.05 17.07
C LEU A 255 -3.15 -17.64 16.46
N PRO A 256 -2.17 -16.71 16.40
CA PRO A 256 -2.35 -15.42 15.75
C PRO A 256 -2.69 -15.54 14.27
N GLY A 257 -2.03 -16.46 13.55
CA GLY A 257 -2.29 -16.69 12.13
C GLY A 257 -3.69 -17.26 11.88
N LEU A 258 -4.18 -18.11 12.79
CA LEU A 258 -5.54 -18.64 12.73
C LEU A 258 -6.57 -17.53 13.01
N LEU A 259 -6.36 -16.72 14.05
CA LEU A 259 -7.24 -15.60 14.41
C LEU A 259 -7.31 -14.57 13.28
N HIS A 260 -6.16 -14.20 12.69
CA HIS A 260 -6.10 -13.32 11.53
C HIS A 260 -6.94 -13.86 10.37
N GLY A 261 -6.82 -15.15 10.04
CA GLY A 261 -7.61 -15.77 8.99
C GLY A 261 -9.11 -15.74 9.31
N ALA A 262 -9.51 -16.15 10.52
CA ALA A 262 -10.91 -16.12 10.94
C ALA A 262 -11.50 -14.71 10.85
N TYR A 263 -10.78 -13.71 11.34
CA TYR A 263 -11.21 -12.31 11.34
C TYR A 263 -11.39 -11.75 9.91
N ALA A 264 -10.47 -12.09 9.00
CA ALA A 264 -10.58 -11.72 7.59
C ALA A 264 -11.75 -12.41 6.88
N PHE A 265 -11.90 -13.73 7.03
CA PHE A 265 -12.97 -14.48 6.38
C PHE A 265 -14.37 -14.17 6.94
N VAL A 266 -14.49 -13.77 8.22
CA VAL A 266 -15.74 -13.23 8.76
C VAL A 266 -16.13 -11.93 8.04
N GLY A 267 -15.15 -11.07 7.71
CA GLY A 267 -15.38 -9.89 6.89
C GLY A 267 -15.83 -10.23 5.47
N VAL A 268 -15.12 -11.13 4.79
CA VAL A 268 -15.47 -11.59 3.44
C VAL A 268 -16.87 -12.22 3.41
N ALA A 269 -17.19 -13.10 4.36
CA ALA A 269 -18.51 -13.72 4.45
C ALA A 269 -19.61 -12.67 4.70
N GLY A 270 -19.35 -11.66 5.53
CA GLY A 270 -20.26 -10.54 5.72
C GLY A 270 -20.47 -9.73 4.44
N PHE A 271 -19.39 -9.48 3.68
CA PHE A 271 -19.46 -8.71 2.43
C PHE A 271 -20.34 -9.41 1.39
N TRP A 272 -20.18 -10.71 1.23
CA TRP A 272 -21.00 -11.50 0.30
C TRP A 272 -22.43 -11.70 0.79
N ARG A 273 -22.64 -11.88 2.10
CA ARG A 273 -23.99 -11.99 2.68
C ARG A 273 -24.88 -10.80 2.33
N ASP A 274 -24.33 -9.59 2.37
CA ASP A 274 -25.08 -8.36 2.07
C ASP A 274 -25.43 -8.24 0.56
N ARG A 275 -24.86 -9.10 -0.29
CA ARG A 275 -25.01 -9.12 -1.76
C ARG A 275 -25.69 -10.38 -2.29
N ILE A 276 -26.15 -11.25 -1.41
CA ILE A 276 -27.00 -12.38 -1.78
C ILE A 276 -28.17 -11.89 -2.66
N GLY A 277 -28.31 -12.49 -3.83
CA GLY A 277 -29.36 -12.15 -4.81
C GLY A 277 -29.05 -10.97 -5.73
N ASP A 278 -27.93 -10.26 -5.56
CA ASP A 278 -27.47 -9.21 -6.48
C ASP A 278 -26.53 -9.79 -7.56
N ARG A 279 -27.11 -10.28 -8.66
CA ARG A 279 -26.36 -10.86 -9.78
C ARG A 279 -25.41 -9.88 -10.49
N ALA A 280 -25.59 -8.57 -10.31
CA ALA A 280 -24.66 -7.59 -10.87
C ALA A 280 -23.41 -7.42 -9.99
N ALA A 281 -23.57 -7.57 -8.67
CA ALA A 281 -22.48 -7.56 -7.70
C ALA A 281 -21.79 -8.92 -7.53
N ASP A 282 -22.49 -10.01 -7.84
CA ASP A 282 -21.99 -11.39 -7.80
C ASP A 282 -22.13 -12.10 -9.16
N PRO A 283 -21.31 -11.70 -10.16
CA PRO A 283 -21.39 -12.28 -11.51
C PRO A 283 -20.91 -13.75 -11.56
N LEU A 284 -20.24 -14.22 -10.51
CA LEU A 284 -19.68 -15.57 -10.42
C LEU A 284 -20.53 -16.50 -9.53
N ASP A 285 -21.66 -16.02 -9.00
CA ASP A 285 -22.54 -16.78 -8.11
C ASP A 285 -21.79 -17.34 -6.88
N LEU A 286 -20.89 -16.54 -6.31
CA LEU A 286 -20.11 -16.86 -5.10
C LEU A 286 -20.99 -16.80 -3.82
N ALA A 287 -22.12 -16.11 -3.87
CA ALA A 287 -23.13 -16.01 -2.83
C ALA A 287 -24.49 -16.60 -3.30
N PRO A 288 -24.55 -17.90 -3.66
CA PRO A 288 -25.71 -18.52 -4.32
C PRO A 288 -26.87 -18.86 -3.37
N PHE A 289 -26.80 -18.46 -2.09
CA PHE A 289 -27.71 -18.91 -1.01
C PHE A 289 -28.85 -17.95 -0.75
#